data_AF-A0A7Y2FUI4-F1
#
_entry.id   AF-A0A7Y2FUI4-F1
#
_cell.length_a   1.000
_cell.length_b   1.000
_cell.length_c   1.000
_cell.angle_alpha   90.00
_cell.angle_beta   90.00
_cell.angle_gamma   90.00
#
_symmetry.space_group_name_H-M   'P 1'
#
loop_
_entity.id
_entity.type
_entity.pdbx_description
1 polymer ?
#
loop_
_entity_poly.entity_id
_entity_poly.type
_entity_poly.pdbx_seq_one_letter_code
_entity_poly.pdbx_strand_id
1 'polypeptide(L)'
;GQRNVAPVPGGGGGGGLFASFANRQFWFNNPFDKTIDAHIVVELPDFLVRRGWELEFTNRGGTRFKLGPCDRRRIVMRLKQGKDFTADDVAKYDNAQINVLALADGRIIGGMSYAIDPKLKQPPEEDPKGVCA
;
A
#
# COMPACT_ATOMS: atom_id res chain seq x y z
N GLY A 1 -8.90 6.29 -10.64
CA GLY A 1 -8.82 4.84 -10.91
C GLY A 1 -7.85 4.21 -9.93
N GLN A 2 -8.19 3.04 -9.38
CA GLN A 2 -7.30 2.26 -8.50
C GLN A 2 -6.27 1.52 -9.36
N ARG A 3 -4.99 1.55 -8.97
CA ARG A 3 -3.94 0.81 -9.68
C ARG A 3 -3.72 -0.53 -8.98
N ASN A 4 -3.86 -1.64 -9.70
CA ASN A 4 -3.33 -2.91 -9.22
C ASN A 4 -1.81 -2.86 -9.30
N VAL A 5 -1.16 -3.12 -8.16
CA VAL A 5 0.29 -3.20 -8.06
C VAL A 5 0.69 -4.67 -8.07
N ALA A 6 1.94 -4.97 -8.43
CA ALA A 6 2.48 -6.32 -8.41
C ALA A 6 2.18 -7.02 -7.07
N PRO A 7 1.81 -8.33 -7.11
CA PRO A 7 1.55 -9.10 -5.89
C PRO A 7 2.73 -9.06 -4.92
N VAL A 8 2.45 -9.16 -3.64
CA VAL A 8 3.44 -9.21 -2.56
C VAL A 8 3.50 -10.61 -1.93
N PRO A 9 4.64 -11.01 -1.34
CA PRO A 9 4.85 -12.36 -0.83
C PRO A 9 3.97 -12.67 0.38
N GLY A 10 3.32 -13.83 0.35
CA GLY A 10 2.59 -14.43 1.47
C GLY A 10 3.06 -15.85 1.83
N GLY A 11 3.93 -16.45 1.01
CA GLY A 11 4.32 -17.86 1.13
C GLY A 11 5.62 -18.13 1.90
N GLY A 12 6.42 -17.10 2.16
CA GLY A 12 7.75 -17.20 2.79
C GLY A 12 7.80 -16.70 4.23
N GLY A 13 6.64 -16.50 4.86
CA GLY A 13 6.52 -15.76 6.12
C GLY A 13 6.44 -14.25 5.92
N GLY A 14 6.30 -13.52 7.03
CA GLY A 14 6.14 -12.07 7.06
C GLY A 14 7.38 -11.29 6.63
N GLY A 15 8.56 -11.91 6.66
CA GLY A 15 9.81 -11.26 6.21
C GLY A 15 9.77 -10.80 4.75
N GLY A 16 9.23 -11.63 3.85
CA GLY A 16 9.10 -11.29 2.42
C GLY A 16 8.09 -10.15 2.19
N LEU A 17 7.00 -10.15 2.97
CA LEU A 17 6.03 -9.05 2.95
C LEU A 17 6.68 -7.75 3.45
N PHE A 18 7.37 -7.78 4.59
CA PHE A 18 8.07 -6.61 5.14
C PHE A 18 9.08 -6.02 4.15
N ALA A 19 9.91 -6.88 3.54
CA ALA A 19 10.90 -6.46 2.54
C ALA A 19 10.25 -5.79 1.33
N SER A 20 9.06 -6.25 0.93
CA SER A 20 8.31 -5.66 -0.18
C SER A 20 7.89 -4.20 0.06
N PHE A 21 7.83 -3.75 1.31
CA PHE A 21 7.42 -2.39 1.66
C PHE A 21 8.59 -1.50 2.13
N ALA A 22 9.83 -1.99 2.11
CA ALA A 22 10.98 -1.27 2.65
C ALA A 22 11.24 0.10 1.98
N ASN A 23 10.98 0.21 0.67
CA ASN A 23 11.23 1.43 -0.12
C ASN A 23 10.00 1.89 -0.92
N ARG A 24 8.78 1.50 -0.52
CA ARG A 24 7.59 1.84 -1.30
C ARG A 24 7.19 3.30 -1.11
N GLN A 25 6.96 3.96 -2.24
CA GLN A 25 6.49 5.33 -2.30
C GLN A 25 5.52 5.51 -3.48
N PHE A 26 4.63 6.48 -3.37
CA PHE A 26 3.74 6.86 -4.45
C PHE A 26 3.49 8.36 -4.47
N TRP A 27 2.96 8.86 -5.57
CA TRP A 27 2.53 10.25 -5.70
C TRP A 27 1.02 10.36 -5.50
N PHE A 28 0.61 11.19 -4.54
CA PHE A 28 -0.76 11.64 -4.40
C PHE A 28 -0.91 12.93 -5.20
N ASN A 29 -1.80 12.94 -6.18
CA ASN A 29 -2.04 14.09 -7.05
C ASN A 29 -3.42 14.69 -6.77
N ASN A 30 -3.51 16.01 -6.64
CA ASN A 30 -4.78 16.72 -6.68
C ASN A 30 -5.15 17.02 -8.14
N PRO A 31 -6.20 16.40 -8.70
CA PRO A 31 -6.62 16.69 -10.08
C PRO A 31 -7.48 17.95 -10.20
N PHE A 32 -7.86 18.59 -9.08
CA PHE A 32 -8.75 19.74 -9.06
C PHE A 32 -7.97 21.05 -9.04
N ASP A 33 -8.62 22.11 -9.53
CA ASP A 33 -8.16 23.51 -9.53
C ASP A 33 -8.38 24.23 -8.18
N LYS A 34 -8.73 23.48 -7.14
CA LYS A 34 -8.95 23.97 -5.78
C LYS A 34 -8.10 23.20 -4.77
N THR A 35 -7.88 23.78 -3.60
CA THR A 35 -7.29 23.06 -2.46
C THR A 35 -8.24 21.97 -1.98
N ILE A 36 -7.70 20.78 -1.71
CA ILE A 36 -8.46 19.63 -1.17
C ILE A 36 -7.94 19.22 0.21
N ASP A 37 -8.84 18.63 1.00
CA ASP A 37 -8.46 17.84 2.17
C ASP A 37 -8.18 16.39 1.72
N ALA A 38 -6.90 16.05 1.63
CA ALA A 38 -6.43 14.73 1.25
C ALA A 38 -6.37 13.80 2.47
N HIS A 39 -6.86 12.57 2.29
CA HIS A 39 -6.83 11.53 3.31
C HIS A 39 -6.40 10.19 2.70
N ILE A 40 -5.49 9.50 3.37
CA ILE A 40 -5.06 8.15 3.01
C ILE A 40 -5.69 7.18 4.00
N VAL A 41 -6.43 6.22 3.47
CA VAL A 41 -7.04 5.14 4.25
C VAL A 41 -6.33 3.84 3.91
N VAL A 42 -6.00 3.06 4.93
CA VAL A 42 -5.36 1.75 4.76
C VAL A 42 -6.29 0.68 5.28
N GLU A 43 -6.46 -0.37 4.48
CA GLU A 43 -7.17 -1.58 4.86
C GLU A 43 -6.18 -2.74 4.78
N LEU A 44 -5.91 -3.34 5.94
CA LEU A 44 -5.11 -4.56 6.05
C LEU A 44 -6.06 -5.75 6.22
N PRO A 45 -5.71 -6.93 5.68
CA PRO A 45 -6.43 -8.15 5.98
C PRO A 45 -6.44 -8.46 7.49
N ASP A 46 -7.55 -9.01 7.98
CA ASP A 46 -7.73 -9.39 9.39
C ASP A 46 -6.56 -10.17 9.98
N PHE A 47 -5.98 -11.09 9.22
CA PHE A 47 -4.90 -11.95 9.71
C PHE A 47 -3.62 -11.16 10.03
N LEU A 48 -3.35 -10.07 9.29
CA LEU A 48 -2.26 -9.14 9.55
C LEU A 48 -2.57 -8.26 10.76
N VAL A 49 -3.79 -7.71 10.83
CA VAL A 49 -4.24 -6.85 11.95
C VAL A 49 -4.14 -7.62 13.28
N ARG A 50 -4.66 -8.85 13.34
CA ARG A 50 -4.61 -9.70 14.54
C ARG A 50 -3.19 -10.07 14.97
N ARG A 51 -2.24 -10.01 14.03
CA ARG A 51 -0.81 -10.26 14.27
C ARG A 51 -0.04 -8.98 14.58
N GLY A 52 -0.69 -7.82 14.65
CA GLY A 52 -0.06 -6.55 15.01
C GLY A 52 0.74 -5.92 13.86
N TRP A 53 0.43 -6.27 12.62
CA TRP A 53 0.99 -5.60 11.46
C TRP A 53 0.28 -4.26 11.23
N GLU A 54 1.05 -3.23 10.89
CA GLU A 54 0.54 -1.87 10.67
C GLU A 54 1.25 -1.25 9.47
N LEU A 55 0.55 -0.42 8.69
CA LEU A 55 1.17 0.40 7.64
C LEU A 55 1.33 1.83 8.17
N GLU A 56 2.57 2.31 8.20
CA GLU A 56 2.90 3.65 8.68
C GLU A 56 3.31 4.56 7.51
N PHE A 57 3.01 5.84 7.65
CA PHE A 57 3.34 6.88 6.68
C PHE A 57 4.35 7.85 7.29
N THR A 58 5.50 8.02 6.63
CA THR A 58 6.59 8.87 7.14
C THR A 58 6.60 10.27 6.52
N ASN A 59 5.65 10.58 5.63
CA ASN A 59 5.52 11.93 5.08
C ASN A 59 4.99 12.94 6.11
N ARG A 60 5.36 14.21 5.92
CA ARG A 60 4.83 15.33 6.72
C ARG A 60 3.30 15.40 6.58
N GLY A 61 2.61 15.37 7.72
CA GLY A 61 1.14 15.30 7.80
C GLY A 61 0.56 13.88 7.89
N GLY A 62 1.39 12.83 7.76
CA GLY A 62 0.93 11.44 7.87
C GLY A 62 -0.17 11.13 6.85
N THR A 63 -1.30 10.61 7.33
CA THR A 63 -2.44 10.21 6.49
C THR A 63 -3.36 11.36 6.09
N ARG A 64 -3.27 12.55 6.70
CA ARG A 64 -4.18 13.68 6.42
C ARG A 64 -3.42 14.97 6.15
N PHE A 65 -3.68 15.59 5.01
CA PHE A 65 -3.00 16.83 4.65
C PHE A 65 -3.80 17.65 3.64
N LYS A 66 -3.51 18.96 3.58
CA LYS A 66 -4.00 19.82 2.51
C LYS A 66 -3.07 19.78 1.31
N LEU A 67 -3.66 19.80 0.12
CA LEU A 67 -2.95 19.82 -1.15
C LEU A 67 -3.52 20.93 -2.02
N GLY A 68 -2.65 21.80 -2.55
CA GLY A 68 -3.06 22.96 -3.36
C GLY A 68 -3.64 22.56 -4.73
N PRO A 69 -4.22 23.52 -5.48
CA PRO A 69 -4.67 23.30 -6.85
C PRO A 69 -3.59 22.64 -7.71
N CYS A 70 -3.93 21.55 -8.40
CA CYS A 70 -3.02 20.80 -9.28
C CYS A 70 -1.70 20.34 -8.62
N ASP A 71 -1.59 20.41 -7.30
CA ASP A 71 -0.38 20.09 -6.56
C ASP A 71 -0.27 18.57 -6.36
N ARG A 72 0.94 18.10 -6.04
CA ARG A 72 1.23 16.69 -5.78
C ARG A 72 2.15 16.51 -4.60
N ARG A 73 1.95 15.42 -3.87
CA ARG A 73 2.77 15.06 -2.72
C ARG A 73 3.32 13.65 -2.84
N ARG A 74 4.61 13.51 -2.55
CA ARG A 74 5.23 12.19 -2.39
C ARG A 74 4.84 11.61 -1.05
N ILE A 75 4.26 10.42 -1.08
CA ILE A 75 3.89 9.63 0.08
C ILE A 75 4.87 8.47 0.20
N VAL A 76 5.46 8.34 1.38
CA VAL A 76 6.39 7.26 1.72
C VAL A 76 5.73 6.42 2.79
N MET A 77 5.65 5.12 2.56
CA MET A 77 5.01 4.18 3.46
C MET A 77 5.96 3.07 3.84
N ARG A 78 5.83 2.58 5.06
CA ARG A 78 6.59 1.45 5.58
C ARG A 78 5.64 0.51 6.30
N LEU A 79 5.90 -0.78 6.18
CA LEU A 79 5.17 -1.77 6.95
C LEU A 79 5.89 -1.99 8.27
N LYS A 80 5.15 -1.92 9.39
CA LYS A 80 5.66 -2.28 10.71
C LYS A 80 5.42 -3.77 10.90
N GLN A 81 6.50 -4.48 11.20
CA GLN A 81 6.48 -5.92 11.35
C GLN A 81 5.67 -6.33 12.58
N GLY A 82 4.69 -7.20 12.36
CA GLY A 82 3.96 -7.89 13.41
C GLY A 82 4.51 -9.30 13.65
N LYS A 83 3.70 -10.14 14.30
CA LYS A 83 3.97 -11.58 14.44
C LYS A 83 3.95 -12.26 13.08
N ASP A 84 4.78 -13.28 12.93
CA ASP A 84 4.88 -14.04 11.68
C ASP A 84 3.57 -14.74 11.29
N PHE A 85 3.44 -15.10 10.01
CA PHE A 85 2.28 -15.81 9.46
C PHE A 85 2.72 -16.87 8.45
N THR A 86 1.89 -17.87 8.19
CA THR A 86 2.19 -18.94 7.24
C THR A 86 1.44 -18.78 5.91
N ALA A 87 1.84 -19.52 4.88
CA ALA A 87 1.09 -19.58 3.62
C ALA A 87 -0.37 -20.02 3.84
N ASP A 88 -0.60 -20.94 4.78
CA ASP A 88 -1.95 -21.39 5.14
C ASP A 88 -2.79 -20.30 5.78
N ASP A 89 -2.16 -19.36 6.51
CA ASP A 89 -2.88 -18.20 7.05
C ASP A 89 -3.37 -17.26 5.96
N VAL A 90 -2.60 -17.13 4.88
CA VAL A 90 -2.95 -16.33 3.70
C VAL A 90 -4.00 -17.06 2.85
N ALA A 91 -3.83 -18.37 2.63
CA ALA A 91 -4.72 -19.19 1.80
C ALA A 91 -6.15 -19.34 2.35
N LYS A 92 -6.37 -19.07 3.65
CA LYS A 92 -7.70 -18.99 4.27
C LYS A 92 -8.52 -17.79 3.79
N TYR A 93 -7.91 -16.85 3.09
CA TYR A 93 -8.56 -15.65 2.56
C TYR A 93 -8.53 -15.69 1.04
N ASP A 94 -9.70 -15.82 0.42
CA ASP A 94 -9.85 -15.85 -1.04
C ASP A 94 -9.28 -14.61 -1.74
N ASN A 95 -9.17 -13.50 -1.00
CA ASN A 95 -8.62 -12.25 -1.51
C ASN A 95 -7.84 -11.48 -0.44
N ALA A 96 -6.75 -12.06 0.06
CA ALA A 96 -5.81 -11.38 0.94
C ALA A 96 -5.18 -10.17 0.21
N GLN A 97 -5.65 -8.95 0.50
CA GLN A 97 -5.16 -7.73 -0.14
C GLN A 97 -4.92 -6.61 0.88
N ILE A 98 -3.83 -5.86 0.68
CA ILE A 98 -3.61 -4.58 1.36
C ILE A 98 -4.10 -3.48 0.45
N ASN A 99 -5.10 -2.71 0.88
CA ASN A 99 -5.61 -1.57 0.13
C ASN A 99 -5.07 -0.27 0.73
N VAL A 100 -4.61 0.63 -0.13
CA VAL A 100 -4.23 2.00 0.20
C VAL A 100 -5.10 2.92 -0.64
N LEU A 101 -6.13 3.50 -0.04
CA LEU A 101 -7.12 4.36 -0.69
C LEU A 101 -6.73 5.83 -0.54
N ALA A 102 -6.83 6.58 -1.62
CA ALA A 102 -6.61 8.01 -1.67
C ALA A 102 -7.97 8.73 -1.77
N LEU A 103 -8.30 9.52 -0.74
CA LEU A 103 -9.52 10.29 -0.64
C LEU A 103 -9.23 11.79 -0.76
N ALA A 104 -10.11 12.51 -1.44
CA ALA A 104 -10.15 13.97 -1.48
C ALA A 104 -11.54 14.43 -1.06
N ASP A 105 -11.63 15.30 -0.06
CA ASP A 105 -12.90 15.81 0.49
C ASP A 105 -13.89 14.68 0.82
N GLY A 106 -13.37 13.56 1.36
CA GLY A 106 -14.15 12.37 1.73
C GLY A 106 -14.52 11.42 0.57
N ARG A 107 -14.13 11.72 -0.68
CA ARG A 107 -14.40 10.87 -1.85
C ARG A 107 -13.14 10.15 -2.31
N ILE A 108 -13.26 8.87 -2.66
CA ILE A 108 -12.14 8.10 -3.24
C ILE A 108 -11.81 8.67 -4.61
N ILE A 109 -10.58 9.17 -4.79
CA ILE A 109 -10.06 9.66 -6.07
C ILE A 109 -9.08 8.66 -6.71
N GLY A 110 -8.55 7.73 -5.92
CA GLY A 110 -7.64 6.69 -6.38
C GLY A 110 -7.23 5.75 -5.26
N GLY A 111 -6.26 4.90 -5.55
CA GLY A 111 -5.71 3.97 -4.58
C GLY A 111 -4.82 2.93 -5.22
N MET A 112 -4.28 2.05 -4.38
CA MET A 112 -3.46 0.92 -4.75
C MET A 112 -3.91 -0.31 -3.98
N SER A 113 -3.85 -1.46 -4.62
CA SER A 113 -4.07 -2.76 -3.97
C SER A 113 -2.88 -3.66 -4.19
N TYR A 114 -2.45 -4.31 -3.11
CA TYR A 114 -1.37 -5.30 -3.09
C TYR A 114 -1.96 -6.65 -2.70
N ALA A 115 -2.08 -7.55 -3.67
CA ALA A 115 -2.49 -8.92 -3.39
C ALA A 115 -1.37 -9.68 -2.69
N ILE A 116 -1.66 -10.33 -1.57
CA ILE A 116 -0.72 -11.17 -0.83
C ILE A 116 -0.85 -12.60 -1.37
N ASP A 117 0.19 -13.07 -2.07
CA ASP A 117 0.17 -14.38 -2.72
C ASP A 117 0.80 -15.46 -1.83
N PRO A 118 0.04 -16.49 -1.38
CA PRO A 118 0.56 -17.58 -0.54
C PRO A 118 1.62 -18.45 -1.22
N LYS A 119 1.76 -18.40 -2.55
CA LYS A 119 2.76 -19.15 -3.31
C LYS A 119 4.04 -18.34 -3.52
N LEU A 120 3.96 -17.01 -3.39
CA LEU A 120 5.08 -16.11 -3.59
C LEU A 120 5.90 -16.01 -2.30
N LYS A 121 7.16 -16.45 -2.35
CA LYS A 121 8.06 -16.51 -1.17
C LYS A 121 9.01 -15.31 -1.05
N GLN A 122 9.30 -14.64 -2.16
CA GLN A 122 10.22 -13.51 -2.22
C GLN A 122 9.54 -12.37 -2.99
N PRO A 123 9.83 -11.09 -2.65
CA PRO A 123 9.30 -9.95 -3.39
C PRO A 123 9.59 -10.16 -4.88
N PRO A 124 8.61 -9.93 -5.77
CA PRO A 124 8.94 -9.91 -7.18
C PRO A 124 9.93 -8.77 -7.40
N GLU A 125 10.96 -9.02 -8.19
CA GLU A 125 11.89 -7.98 -8.60
C GLU A 125 11.07 -6.92 -9.36
N GLU A 126 10.88 -5.73 -8.76
CA GLU A 126 10.24 -4.62 -9.45
C GLU A 126 11.21 -4.18 -10.54
N ASP A 127 11.05 -4.71 -11.77
CA ASP A 127 11.85 -4.27 -12.92
C ASP A 127 11.69 -2.74 -13.05
N PRO A 128 12.76 -1.93 -12.90
CA PRO A 128 12.68 -0.47 -13.00
C PRO A 128 12.29 0.04 -14.39
N LYS A 129 12.04 -0.84 -15.37
CA LYS A 129 11.82 -0.47 -16.76
C LYS A 129 10.44 0.14 -17.03
N GLY A 130 10.34 1.43 -16.72
CA GLY A 130 9.75 2.40 -17.64
C GLY A 130 10.77 2.82 -18.70
N VAL A 131 11.42 1.88 -19.40
CA VAL A 131 12.15 2.19 -20.64
C VAL A 131 11.23 1.79 -21.78
N CYS A 132 10.62 2.78 -22.43
CA CYS A 132 9.97 2.59 -23.72
C CYS A 132 10.98 1.92 -24.67
N ALA A 133 10.62 0.76 -25.21
CA ALA A 133 11.21 0.26 -26.44
C ALA A 133 10.54 0.97 -27.63
#